data_AF-A0A4Q4V9E7-F1
#
_entry.id   AF-A0A4Q4V9E7-F1
#
_cell.length_a   1.000
_cell.length_b   1.000
_cell.length_c   1.000
_cell.angle_alpha   90.00
_cell.angle_beta   90.00
_cell.angle_gamma   90.00
#
_symmetry.space_group_name_H-M   'P 1'
#
loop_
_entity.id
_entity.type
_entity.pdbx_description
1 polymer ?
#
loop_
_entity_poly.entity_id
_entity_poly.type
_entity_poly.pdbx_seq_one_letter_code
_entity_poly.pdbx_strand_id
1 'polypeptide(L)'
;MRFTGLASCLVIVAGLASAHPGHDISQEIVERHEFLSTVKRNDLSHCAEKLKACGVLERNAARRSAQVEKERAKRGLKKRDLDEVLNTSHNKTELGYTAITDPALLFEGYNSCLLTPEVTQGPYYVGGEYIRRNIIEEQEGVDIVLDYQVIDVDTCDPIPNVYIEIWHCNATGVHSGVVANGNGDSSDETNIDNTFLRGIQKTNEDGVA
;
A
#
# COMPACT_ATOMS: atom_id res chain seq x y z
N MET A 1 -54.90 -25.70 34.98
CA MET A 1 -55.41 -25.04 33.75
C MET A 1 -54.24 -24.80 32.81
N ARG A 2 -54.40 -25.21 31.55
CA ARG A 2 -53.49 -25.01 30.42
C ARG A 2 -53.56 -23.56 29.93
N PHE A 3 -52.48 -23.06 29.32
CA PHE A 3 -52.38 -22.24 28.09
C PHE A 3 -50.88 -21.82 27.99
N THR A 4 -50.02 -22.51 27.22
CA THR A 4 -49.59 -22.14 25.84
C THR A 4 -49.35 -20.62 25.72
N GLY A 5 -48.12 -20.11 25.61
CA GLY A 5 -47.17 -20.34 24.52
C GLY A 5 -47.22 -19.15 23.57
N LEU A 6 -46.10 -18.46 23.33
CA LEU A 6 -45.77 -17.81 22.05
C LEU A 6 -44.36 -17.20 22.13
N ALA A 7 -43.52 -17.69 21.22
CA ALA A 7 -42.17 -17.25 20.98
C ALA A 7 -42.13 -15.76 20.60
N SER A 8 -41.28 -14.98 21.27
CA SER A 8 -40.85 -13.69 20.73
C SER A 8 -39.81 -13.95 19.66
N CYS A 9 -40.21 -13.79 18.41
CA CYS A 9 -39.34 -13.81 17.24
C CYS A 9 -38.27 -12.72 17.40
N LEU A 10 -37.00 -13.12 17.51
CA LEU A 10 -35.86 -12.23 17.29
C LEU A 10 -35.87 -11.85 15.82
N VAL A 11 -36.35 -10.65 15.49
CA VAL A 11 -36.23 -10.09 14.14
C VAL A 11 -34.77 -9.69 13.97
N ILE A 12 -34.01 -10.51 13.25
CA ILE A 12 -32.69 -10.13 12.73
C ILE A 12 -32.93 -9.05 11.68
N VAL A 13 -32.77 -7.79 12.05
CA VAL A 13 -32.63 -6.70 11.08
C VAL A 13 -31.25 -6.89 10.43
N ALA A 14 -31.21 -7.71 9.38
CA ALA A 14 -30.11 -7.67 8.44
C ALA A 14 -30.23 -6.33 7.71
N GLY A 15 -29.55 -5.31 8.23
CA GLY A 15 -29.38 -4.05 7.51
C GLY A 15 -28.79 -4.38 6.15
N LEU A 16 -29.50 -4.04 5.09
CA LEU A 16 -28.97 -4.07 3.73
C LEU A 16 -27.78 -3.12 3.70
N ALA A 17 -26.58 -3.67 3.88
CA ALA A 17 -25.36 -2.98 3.52
C ALA A 17 -25.39 -2.78 2.01
N SER A 18 -25.99 -1.68 1.56
CA SER A 18 -25.76 -1.16 0.21
C SER A 18 -24.33 -0.64 0.18
N ALA A 19 -23.37 -1.55 0.02
CA ALA A 19 -22.11 -1.19 -0.60
C ALA A 19 -22.47 -0.57 -1.96
N HIS A 20 -21.95 0.63 -2.23
CA HIS A 20 -22.36 1.57 -3.28
C HIS A 20 -23.00 0.94 -4.54
N PRO A 21 -24.11 1.50 -5.06
CA PRO A 21 -24.63 1.08 -6.36
C PRO A 21 -23.49 1.21 -7.37
N GLY A 22 -23.15 0.10 -8.05
CA GLY A 22 -22.01 0.06 -8.96
C GLY A 22 -22.08 1.20 -9.97
N HIS A 23 -21.00 1.96 -10.09
CA HIS A 23 -20.85 2.97 -11.13
C HIS A 23 -20.42 2.29 -12.45
N ASP A 24 -20.89 2.81 -13.58
CA ASP A 24 -20.42 2.37 -14.90
C ASP A 24 -19.02 2.93 -15.12
N ILE A 25 -18.02 2.05 -15.06
CA ILE A 25 -16.60 2.39 -15.18
C ILE A 25 -16.10 2.41 -16.63
N SER A 26 -16.99 2.29 -17.63
CA SER A 26 -16.60 2.16 -19.03
C SER A 26 -15.82 3.38 -19.52
N GLN A 27 -16.18 4.58 -19.05
CA GLN A 27 -15.49 5.81 -19.40
C GLN A 27 -14.08 5.84 -18.80
N GLU A 28 -13.93 5.54 -17.50
CA GLU A 28 -12.63 5.54 -16.82
C GLU A 28 -11.69 4.49 -17.42
N ILE A 29 -12.22 3.35 -17.89
CA ILE A 29 -11.43 2.33 -18.60
C ILE A 29 -10.88 2.89 -19.91
N VAL A 30 -11.70 3.60 -20.71
CA VAL A 30 -11.24 4.21 -21.97
C VAL A 30 -10.22 5.31 -21.69
N GLU A 31 -10.49 6.21 -20.75
CA GLU A 31 -9.55 7.27 -20.35
C GLU A 31 -8.22 6.70 -19.86
N ARG A 32 -8.26 5.64 -19.03
CA ARG A 32 -7.06 4.94 -18.59
C ARG A 32 -6.32 4.30 -19.76
N HIS A 33 -7.02 3.68 -20.70
CA HIS A 33 -6.40 3.05 -21.87
C HIS A 33 -5.73 4.08 -22.79
N GLU A 34 -6.39 5.21 -23.05
CA GLU A 34 -5.84 6.33 -23.81
C GLU A 34 -4.60 6.91 -23.12
N PHE A 35 -4.65 7.13 -21.81
CA PHE A 35 -3.48 7.56 -21.05
C PHE A 35 -2.31 6.56 -21.16
N LEU A 36 -2.57 5.26 -20.93
CA LEU A 36 -1.53 4.23 -20.96
C LEU A 36 -0.94 4.01 -22.36
N SER A 37 -1.71 4.27 -23.42
CA SER A 37 -1.24 4.14 -24.81
C SER A 37 -0.45 5.35 -25.30
N THR A 38 -0.60 6.52 -24.66
CA THR A 38 0.05 7.78 -25.07
C THR A 38 1.22 8.18 -24.19
N VAL A 39 1.27 7.70 -22.95
CA VAL A 39 2.33 8.07 -22.01
C VAL A 39 3.68 7.53 -22.46
N LYS A 40 4.70 8.41 -22.49
CA LYS A 40 6.07 8.06 -22.92
C LYS A 40 6.69 6.96 -22.05
N ARG A 41 6.35 6.93 -20.75
CA ARG A 41 6.79 5.95 -19.77
C ARG A 41 5.66 5.66 -18.80
N ASN A 42 5.32 4.40 -18.61
CA ASN A 42 4.37 3.92 -17.60
C ASN A 42 5.04 2.98 -16.57
N ASP A 43 6.25 2.51 -16.87
CA ASP A 43 7.07 1.65 -16.03
C ASP A 43 8.56 2.02 -16.11
N LEU A 44 9.40 1.19 -15.49
CA LEU A 44 10.87 1.32 -15.49
C LEU A 44 11.55 0.20 -16.31
N SER A 45 10.85 -0.42 -17.27
CA SER A 45 11.40 -1.51 -18.08
C SER A 45 12.66 -1.07 -18.84
N HIS A 46 12.68 0.15 -19.37
CA HIS A 46 13.85 0.74 -20.04
C HIS A 46 15.04 0.97 -19.08
N CYS A 47 14.80 1.00 -17.77
CA CYS A 47 15.83 1.13 -16.75
C CYS A 47 16.41 -0.21 -16.27
N ALA A 48 15.79 -1.34 -16.62
CA ALA A 48 16.09 -2.64 -16.02
C ALA A 48 17.57 -3.03 -16.13
N GLU A 49 18.15 -2.90 -17.32
CA GLU A 49 19.57 -3.25 -17.57
C GLU A 49 20.53 -2.36 -16.76
N LYS A 50 20.27 -1.05 -16.69
CA LYS A 50 21.13 -0.13 -15.92
C LYS A 50 21.01 -0.40 -14.42
N LEU A 51 19.79 -0.52 -13.90
CA LEU A 51 19.56 -0.78 -12.48
C LEU A 51 20.19 -2.12 -12.04
N LYS A 52 20.16 -3.11 -12.92
CA LYS A 52 20.85 -4.39 -12.73
C LYS A 52 22.37 -4.21 -12.73
N ALA A 53 22.93 -3.54 -13.75
CA ALA A 53 24.36 -3.31 -13.89
C ALA A 53 24.96 -2.50 -12.73
N CYS A 54 24.23 -1.52 -12.20
CA CYS A 54 24.62 -0.74 -11.04
C CYS A 54 24.40 -1.47 -9.70
N GLY A 55 23.86 -2.69 -9.71
CA GLY A 55 23.61 -3.52 -8.52
C GLY A 55 22.44 -3.05 -7.64
N VAL A 56 21.68 -2.04 -8.07
CA VAL A 56 20.56 -1.48 -7.28
C VAL A 56 19.49 -2.55 -7.06
N LEU A 57 19.18 -3.35 -8.08
CA LEU A 57 18.17 -4.41 -7.96
C LEU A 57 18.55 -5.47 -6.91
N GLU A 58 19.82 -5.88 -6.90
CA GLU A 58 20.34 -6.85 -5.92
C GLU A 58 20.32 -6.29 -4.50
N ARG A 59 20.82 -5.06 -4.31
CA ARG A 59 20.79 -4.38 -3.01
C ARG A 59 19.36 -4.19 -2.51
N ASN A 60 18.43 -3.82 -3.39
CA ASN A 60 17.01 -3.71 -3.06
C ASN A 60 16.40 -5.03 -2.63
N ALA A 61 16.66 -6.12 -3.35
CA ALA A 61 16.15 -7.43 -2.99
C ALA A 61 16.68 -7.89 -1.62
N ALA A 62 17.99 -7.73 -1.38
CA ALA A 62 18.62 -8.05 -0.10
C ALA A 62 18.04 -7.21 1.05
N ARG A 63 17.92 -5.90 0.85
CA ARG A 63 17.36 -4.94 1.83
C ARG A 63 15.92 -5.25 2.17
N ARG A 64 15.05 -5.41 1.17
CA ARG A 64 13.62 -5.72 1.35
C ARG A 64 13.44 -7.06 2.07
N SER A 65 14.22 -8.07 1.69
CA SER A 65 14.24 -9.37 2.36
C SER A 65 14.63 -9.23 3.84
N ALA A 66 15.73 -8.54 4.14
CA ALA A 66 16.18 -8.30 5.50
C ALA A 66 15.15 -7.53 6.34
N GLN A 67 14.51 -6.52 5.75
CA GLN A 67 13.46 -5.75 6.41
C GLN A 67 12.24 -6.63 6.73
N VAL A 68 11.77 -7.44 5.78
CA VAL A 68 10.65 -8.36 6.01
C VAL A 68 10.99 -9.38 7.11
N GLU A 69 12.17 -9.98 7.09
CA GLU A 69 12.57 -10.96 8.11
C GLU A 69 12.70 -10.33 9.50
N LYS A 70 13.27 -9.13 9.60
CA LYS A 70 13.32 -8.36 10.85
C LYS A 70 11.92 -8.09 11.41
N GLU A 71 11.01 -7.67 10.56
CA GLU A 71 9.65 -7.30 10.92
C GLU A 71 8.79 -8.53 11.27
N ARG A 72 9.03 -9.68 10.62
CA ARG A 72 8.45 -10.97 10.99
C ARG A 72 8.96 -11.45 12.34
N ALA A 73 10.27 -11.40 12.56
CA ALA A 73 10.90 -11.81 13.81
C ALA A 73 10.36 -10.99 15.00
N LYS A 74 10.24 -9.67 14.84
CA LYS A 74 9.64 -8.77 15.84
C LYS A 74 8.23 -9.21 16.26
N ARG A 75 7.47 -9.79 15.32
CA ARG A 75 6.08 -10.22 15.51
C ARG A 75 5.93 -11.72 15.82
N GLY A 76 7.04 -12.45 15.97
CA GLY A 76 7.01 -13.91 16.14
C GLY A 76 6.41 -14.67 14.96
N LEU A 77 6.34 -14.05 13.79
CA LEU A 77 5.77 -14.66 12.58
C LEU A 77 6.80 -15.61 11.98
N LYS A 78 6.43 -16.88 11.86
CA LYS A 78 7.25 -17.88 11.18
C LYS A 78 6.93 -17.88 9.70
N LYS A 79 7.97 -17.97 8.86
CA LYS A 79 7.79 -18.27 7.44
C LYS A 79 7.07 -19.60 7.33
N ARG A 80 6.02 -19.65 6.49
CA ARG A 80 5.30 -20.90 6.20
C ARG A 80 6.25 -21.89 5.54
N ASP A 81 6.02 -23.17 5.79
CA ASP A 81 6.77 -24.23 5.14
C ASP A 81 6.48 -24.22 3.62
N LEU A 82 7.52 -24.10 2.82
CA LEU A 82 7.36 -23.98 1.36
C LEU A 82 6.85 -25.29 0.75
N ASP A 83 7.29 -26.43 1.28
CA ASP A 83 6.90 -27.74 0.76
C ASP A 83 5.42 -28.01 1.04
N GLU A 84 4.92 -27.68 2.23
CA GLU A 84 3.49 -27.73 2.57
C GLU A 84 2.63 -26.79 1.68
N VAL A 85 3.07 -25.54 1.50
CA VAL A 85 2.32 -24.55 0.72
C VAL A 85 2.31 -24.87 -0.77
N LEU A 86 3.45 -25.24 -1.36
CA LEU A 86 3.55 -25.57 -2.78
C LEU A 86 2.83 -26.88 -3.13
N ASN A 87 2.72 -27.81 -2.18
CA ASN A 87 1.95 -29.03 -2.34
C ASN A 87 0.42 -28.81 -2.17
N THR A 88 0.00 -27.60 -1.81
CA THR A 88 -1.41 -27.19 -1.82
C THR A 88 -1.84 -26.89 -3.26
N SER A 89 -2.65 -27.76 -3.84
CA SER A 89 -3.10 -27.64 -5.24
C SER A 89 -4.16 -26.54 -5.40
N HIS A 90 -3.81 -25.47 -6.13
CA HIS A 90 -4.71 -24.36 -6.50
C HIS A 90 -5.25 -24.49 -7.93
N ASN A 91 -5.34 -25.72 -8.44
CA ASN A 91 -5.46 -26.05 -9.86
C ASN A 91 -6.49 -25.20 -10.64
N LYS A 92 -5.99 -24.40 -11.59
CA LYS A 92 -6.70 -23.63 -12.64
C LYS A 92 -6.22 -24.08 -14.03
N THR A 93 -6.29 -25.39 -14.30
CA THR A 93 -5.64 -26.10 -15.43
C THR A 93 -6.02 -25.58 -16.83
N GLU A 94 -7.09 -24.79 -16.94
CA GLU A 94 -7.61 -24.29 -18.21
C GLU A 94 -6.73 -23.19 -18.85
N LEU A 95 -5.74 -22.65 -18.12
CA LEU A 95 -4.87 -21.57 -18.60
C LEU A 95 -3.55 -22.04 -19.23
N GLY A 96 -3.29 -23.36 -19.28
CA GLY A 96 -2.14 -23.92 -20.00
C GLY A 96 -0.78 -23.82 -19.30
N TYR A 97 -0.72 -23.37 -18.04
CA TYR A 97 0.51 -23.36 -17.26
C TYR A 97 0.90 -24.76 -16.78
N THR A 98 2.16 -25.14 -16.95
CA THR A 98 2.72 -26.44 -16.54
C THR A 98 3.85 -26.28 -15.53
N ALA A 99 4.28 -27.38 -14.90
CA ALA A 99 5.39 -27.40 -13.93
C ALA A 99 6.77 -27.01 -14.49
N ILE A 100 6.90 -26.87 -15.82
CA ILE A 100 8.12 -26.44 -16.51
C ILE A 100 8.00 -25.02 -17.08
N THR A 101 6.90 -24.32 -16.78
CA THR A 101 6.75 -22.91 -17.19
C THR A 101 7.84 -22.10 -16.50
N ASP A 102 8.57 -21.30 -17.27
CA ASP A 102 9.61 -20.44 -16.75
C ASP A 102 9.05 -19.54 -15.64
N PRO A 103 9.60 -19.56 -14.41
CA PRO A 103 9.20 -18.65 -13.34
C PRO A 103 9.26 -17.18 -13.75
N ALA A 104 10.17 -16.81 -14.66
CA ALA A 104 10.20 -15.46 -15.23
C ALA A 104 8.89 -15.14 -15.94
N LEU A 105 8.32 -16.06 -16.73
CA LEU A 105 7.03 -15.90 -17.43
C LEU A 105 5.82 -15.85 -16.49
N LEU A 106 5.90 -16.55 -15.34
CA LEU A 106 4.83 -16.55 -14.33
C LEU A 106 4.80 -15.25 -13.52
N PHE A 107 5.94 -14.57 -13.40
CA PHE A 107 6.11 -13.35 -12.61
C PHE A 107 6.55 -12.13 -13.45
N GLU A 108 6.62 -12.25 -14.77
CA GLU A 108 6.83 -11.17 -15.74
C GLU A 108 5.53 -10.38 -15.87
N GLY A 109 5.27 -9.58 -14.85
CA GLY A 109 4.25 -8.56 -14.91
C GLY A 109 4.79 -7.32 -14.25
N TYR A 110 5.41 -6.43 -15.03
CA TYR A 110 5.56 -5.03 -14.64
C TYR A 110 4.21 -4.29 -14.74
N ASN A 111 3.13 -4.92 -14.29
CA ASN A 111 1.76 -4.38 -14.36
C ASN A 111 1.48 -3.35 -13.24
N SER A 112 2.46 -3.09 -12.38
CA SER A 112 2.43 -1.92 -11.51
C SER A 112 2.79 -0.69 -12.34
N CYS A 113 1.82 0.19 -12.57
CA CYS A 113 2.11 1.55 -13.01
C CYS A 113 2.97 2.21 -11.91
N LEU A 114 4.28 2.28 -12.13
CA LEU A 114 5.22 2.79 -11.12
C LEU A 114 5.17 4.32 -11.06
N LEU A 115 4.81 4.96 -12.17
CA LEU A 115 4.60 6.40 -12.23
C LEU A 115 3.17 6.71 -11.83
N THR A 116 2.99 7.07 -10.57
CA THR A 116 1.71 7.58 -10.07
C THR A 116 1.57 9.03 -10.56
N PRO A 117 0.42 9.42 -11.12
CA PRO A 117 0.18 10.82 -11.46
C PRO A 117 0.29 11.67 -10.19
N GLU A 118 0.77 12.90 -10.34
CA GLU A 118 0.70 13.87 -9.25
C GLU A 118 -0.78 14.10 -8.88
N VAL A 119 -1.07 14.05 -7.58
CA VAL A 119 -2.40 14.28 -7.04
C VAL A 119 -2.40 15.53 -6.17
N THR A 120 -3.58 16.10 -5.93
CA THR A 120 -3.72 17.23 -5.02
C THR A 120 -3.36 16.82 -3.59
N GLN A 121 -2.58 17.66 -2.90
CA GLN A 121 -2.17 17.46 -1.51
C GLN A 121 -3.35 17.27 -0.53
N GLY A 122 -4.49 17.91 -0.80
CA GLY A 122 -5.66 17.90 0.08
C GLY A 122 -5.50 18.79 1.32
N PRO A 123 -6.54 18.88 2.18
CA PRO A 123 -6.61 19.86 3.26
C PRO A 123 -5.88 19.45 4.55
N TYR A 124 -5.29 18.25 4.60
CA TYR A 124 -4.74 17.66 5.83
C TYR A 124 -3.21 17.68 5.91
N TYR A 125 -2.56 18.39 5.00
CA TYR A 125 -1.12 18.61 5.06
C TYR A 125 -0.76 19.57 6.19
N VAL A 126 0.26 19.22 6.95
CA VAL A 126 0.85 20.04 8.01
C VAL A 126 2.35 20.06 7.72
N GLY A 127 2.94 21.26 7.62
CA GLY A 127 4.34 21.42 7.28
C GLY A 127 5.24 21.43 8.53
N GLY A 128 6.45 20.88 8.40
CA GLY A 128 7.46 20.91 9.47
C GLY A 128 7.42 19.69 10.41
N GLU A 129 6.93 18.56 9.92
CA GLU A 129 6.83 17.30 10.66
C GLU A 129 8.20 16.70 11.05
N TYR A 130 8.17 15.72 11.95
CA TYR A 130 9.38 15.08 12.46
C TYR A 130 10.09 14.18 11.44
N ILE A 131 11.42 14.21 11.46
CA ILE A 131 12.24 13.21 10.74
C ILE A 131 12.27 11.92 11.57
N ARG A 132 11.47 10.92 11.17
CA ARG A 132 11.32 9.65 11.90
C ARG A 132 10.80 8.52 11.00
N ARG A 133 11.22 7.29 11.32
CA ARG A 133 10.78 6.06 10.61
C ARG A 133 9.47 5.48 11.11
N ASN A 134 9.30 5.43 12.43
CA ASN A 134 8.06 4.93 13.02
C ASN A 134 7.16 6.13 13.31
N ILE A 135 6.02 6.19 12.63
CA ILE A 135 5.03 7.25 12.74
C ILE A 135 3.78 6.78 13.50
N ILE A 136 3.70 5.53 13.94
CA ILE A 136 2.47 4.91 14.49
C ILE A 136 2.03 5.61 15.79
N GLU A 137 2.99 6.00 16.63
CA GLU A 137 2.73 6.44 18.00
C GLU A 137 1.82 5.43 18.73
N GLU A 138 0.67 5.88 19.24
CA GLU A 138 -0.30 5.04 19.98
C GLU A 138 -1.50 4.62 19.12
N GLN A 139 -1.45 4.80 17.80
CA GLN A 139 -2.59 4.49 16.93
C GLN A 139 -2.79 2.98 16.75
N GLU A 140 -4.04 2.55 16.90
CA GLU A 140 -4.45 1.18 16.59
C GLU A 140 -4.62 0.98 15.08
N GLY A 141 -4.27 -0.22 14.60
CA GLY A 141 -4.43 -0.58 13.19
C GLY A 141 -3.63 -1.81 12.79
N VAL A 142 -3.56 -2.02 11.47
CA VAL A 142 -2.66 -3.03 10.89
C VAL A 142 -1.31 -2.38 10.62
N ASP A 143 -0.26 -2.95 11.20
CA ASP A 143 1.11 -2.49 10.95
C ASP A 143 1.48 -2.60 9.46
N ILE A 144 1.91 -1.49 8.88
CA ILE A 144 2.44 -1.44 7.52
C ILE A 144 3.92 -1.04 7.57
N VAL A 145 4.74 -1.78 6.85
CA VAL A 145 6.13 -1.42 6.59
C VAL A 145 6.18 -0.87 5.17
N LEU A 146 6.32 0.45 5.05
CA LEU A 146 6.44 1.13 3.77
C LEU A 146 7.91 1.29 3.41
N ASP A 147 8.24 0.90 2.19
CA ASP A 147 9.58 0.95 1.61
C ASP A 147 9.49 1.74 0.31
N TYR A 148 9.93 3.00 0.34
CA TYR A 148 9.77 3.91 -0.78
C TYR A 148 11.13 4.14 -1.47
N GLN A 149 11.14 4.06 -2.79
CA GLN A 149 12.34 4.32 -3.59
C GLN A 149 12.04 5.33 -4.69
N VAL A 150 12.91 6.33 -4.81
CA VAL A 150 12.85 7.37 -5.83
C VAL A 150 13.91 7.09 -6.89
N ILE A 151 13.46 6.88 -8.12
CA ILE A 151 14.30 6.69 -9.30
C ILE A 151 13.96 7.78 -10.31
N ASP A 152 14.98 8.42 -10.85
CA ASP A 152 14.82 9.33 -11.98
C ASP A 152 14.50 8.53 -13.25
N VAL A 153 13.37 8.84 -13.87
CA VAL A 153 12.85 8.04 -15.00
C VAL A 153 13.62 8.25 -16.31
N ASP A 154 14.35 9.35 -16.44
CA ASP A 154 15.11 9.68 -17.65
C ASP A 154 16.51 9.08 -17.61
N THR A 155 17.17 9.22 -16.47
CA THR A 155 18.53 8.75 -16.24
C THR A 155 18.58 7.33 -15.71
N CYS A 156 17.48 6.82 -15.13
CA CYS A 156 17.41 5.53 -14.44
C CYS A 156 18.32 5.42 -13.21
N ASP A 157 18.71 6.56 -12.64
CA ASP A 157 19.52 6.63 -11.44
C ASP A 157 18.65 6.80 -10.19
N PRO A 158 19.03 6.18 -9.06
CA PRO A 158 18.39 6.50 -7.79
C PRO A 158 18.63 7.95 -7.39
N ILE A 159 17.65 8.58 -6.73
CA ILE A 159 17.75 9.97 -6.30
C ILE A 159 18.06 10.04 -4.80
N PRO A 160 19.33 10.25 -4.40
CA PRO A 160 19.67 10.37 -3.00
C PRO A 160 19.35 11.75 -2.45
N ASN A 161 19.30 11.82 -1.12
CA ASN A 161 19.21 13.06 -0.37
C ASN A 161 17.94 13.91 -0.60
N VAL A 162 16.86 13.34 -1.12
CA VAL A 162 15.54 13.99 -1.17
C VAL A 162 14.71 13.59 0.05
N TYR A 163 13.82 14.49 0.49
CA TYR A 163 12.94 14.23 1.61
C TYR A 163 11.59 13.73 1.11
N ILE A 164 11.18 12.56 1.61
CA ILE A 164 9.85 12.00 1.44
C ILE A 164 9.07 12.29 2.71
N GLU A 165 7.94 12.95 2.57
CA GLU A 165 7.00 13.24 3.63
C GLU A 165 5.74 12.40 3.42
N ILE A 166 5.28 11.74 4.47
CA ILE A 166 4.06 10.95 4.49
C ILE A 166 3.19 11.40 5.65
N TRP A 167 1.89 11.56 5.35
CA TRP A 167 0.83 11.72 6.34
C TRP A 167 -0.38 10.90 5.92
N HIS A 168 -1.09 10.33 6.88
CA HIS A 168 -2.37 9.66 6.63
C HIS A 168 -3.27 9.68 7.87
N CYS A 169 -4.55 9.35 7.68
CA CYS A 169 -5.49 9.21 8.79
C CYS A 169 -5.26 7.91 9.56
N ASN A 170 -5.73 7.88 10.81
CA ASN A 170 -5.84 6.65 11.58
C ASN A 170 -6.96 5.73 11.05
N ALA A 171 -7.13 4.56 11.68
CA ALA A 171 -8.10 3.55 11.25
C ALA A 171 -9.58 4.03 11.27
N THR A 172 -9.87 5.15 11.94
CA THR A 172 -11.22 5.76 11.99
C THR A 172 -11.40 6.93 11.04
N GLY A 173 -10.35 7.31 10.29
CA GLY A 173 -10.40 8.42 9.33
C GLY A 173 -9.97 9.79 9.89
N VAL A 174 -9.38 9.85 11.09
CA VAL A 174 -8.91 11.11 11.70
C VAL A 174 -7.45 11.39 11.38
N HIS A 175 -7.16 12.59 10.89
CA HIS A 175 -5.82 13.13 10.71
C HIS A 175 -5.37 13.91 11.96
N SER A 176 -4.17 13.59 12.47
CA SER A 176 -3.50 14.36 13.53
C SER A 176 -3.16 15.78 13.06
N GLY A 177 -2.95 16.74 13.97
CA GLY A 177 -2.47 18.08 13.63
C GLY A 177 -3.47 18.95 12.88
N VAL A 178 -4.74 18.52 12.76
CA VAL A 178 -5.78 19.27 12.05
C VAL A 178 -7.10 19.21 12.81
N VAL A 179 -7.64 20.38 13.17
CA VAL A 179 -8.97 20.52 13.76
C VAL A 179 -9.89 21.14 12.70
N ALA A 180 -10.73 20.31 12.09
CA ALA A 180 -11.61 20.73 10.99
C ALA A 180 -12.91 19.92 10.98
N ASN A 181 -13.98 20.53 10.47
CA ASN A 181 -15.23 19.82 10.24
C ASN A 181 -15.02 18.68 9.21
N GLY A 182 -15.46 17.47 9.55
CA GLY A 182 -15.22 16.27 8.74
C GLY A 182 -13.93 15.51 9.08
N ASN A 183 -13.13 15.97 10.03
CA ASN A 183 -11.94 15.28 10.53
C ASN A 183 -12.13 14.78 11.98
N GLY A 184 -13.02 13.81 12.18
CA GLY A 184 -13.34 13.30 13.52
C GLY A 184 -14.15 14.27 14.38
N ASP A 185 -13.82 14.35 15.67
CA ASP A 185 -14.43 15.30 16.60
C ASP A 185 -13.79 16.69 16.45
N SER A 186 -14.48 17.59 15.75
CA SER A 186 -14.00 18.96 15.54
C SER A 186 -14.01 19.83 16.80
N SER A 187 -14.55 19.35 17.93
CA SER A 187 -14.46 20.04 19.22
C SER A 187 -13.22 19.66 20.03
N ASP A 188 -12.47 18.64 19.60
CA ASP A 188 -11.19 18.28 20.19
C ASP A 188 -10.08 19.21 19.66
N GLU A 189 -9.89 20.33 20.36
CA GLU A 189 -8.82 21.28 20.04
C GLU A 189 -7.42 20.70 20.31
N THR A 190 -7.30 19.64 21.13
CA THR A 190 -5.99 19.04 21.45
C THR A 190 -5.39 18.28 20.27
N ASN A 191 -6.20 17.92 19.27
CA ASN A 191 -5.70 17.24 18.08
C ASN A 191 -4.68 18.07 17.28
N ILE A 192 -4.65 19.40 17.45
CA ILE A 192 -3.67 20.27 16.80
C ILE A 192 -2.22 19.95 17.21
N ASP A 193 -2.02 19.42 18.42
CA ASP A 193 -0.70 19.10 18.99
C ASP A 193 -0.27 17.65 18.73
N ASN A 194 -1.17 16.83 18.16
CA ASN A 194 -0.88 15.44 17.83
C ASN A 194 -0.06 15.32 16.54
N THR A 195 0.86 14.36 16.50
CA THR A 195 1.71 14.12 15.32
C THR A 195 1.59 12.72 14.74
N PHE A 196 0.75 11.84 15.30
CA PHE A 196 0.66 10.46 14.86
C PHE A 196 0.45 10.35 13.35
N LEU A 197 1.03 9.31 12.74
CA LEU A 197 0.91 8.95 11.34
C LEU A 197 1.42 10.04 10.38
N ARG A 198 2.35 10.88 10.85
CA ARG A 198 3.11 11.87 10.08
C ARG A 198 4.61 11.67 10.24
N GLY A 199 5.37 11.80 9.16
CA GLY A 199 6.81 11.75 9.25
C GLY A 199 7.54 12.04 7.94
N ILE A 200 8.80 12.43 8.11
CA ILE A 200 9.71 12.78 7.03
C ILE A 200 10.90 11.82 7.04
N GLN A 201 11.32 11.38 5.88
CA GLN A 201 12.47 10.49 5.70
C GLN A 201 13.33 10.97 4.53
N LYS A 202 14.64 11.05 4.75
CA LYS A 202 15.60 11.39 3.70
C LYS A 202 16.02 10.12 2.94
N THR A 203 16.03 10.17 1.61
CA THR A 203 16.52 9.06 0.80
C THR A 203 18.02 8.86 0.95
N ASN A 204 18.46 7.60 0.99
CA ASN A 204 19.86 7.20 0.98
C ASN A 204 20.45 7.17 -0.45
N GLU A 205 21.68 6.68 -0.61
CA GLU A 205 22.38 6.55 -1.90
C GLU A 205 21.64 5.69 -2.95
N ASP A 206 20.79 4.76 -2.51
CA ASP A 206 19.94 3.96 -3.39
C ASP A 206 18.57 4.61 -3.63
N GLY A 207 18.39 5.88 -3.25
CA GLY A 207 17.13 6.61 -3.41
C GLY A 207 16.01 6.11 -2.48
N VAL A 208 16.35 5.42 -1.39
CA VAL A 208 15.40 4.74 -0.51
C VAL A 208 15.20 5.48 0.81
N ALA A 209 13.95 5.56 1.27
CA ALA A 209 13.53 6.15 2.55
C ALA A 209 12.86 5.15 3.50
#